data_AF-A0A1G9KXG6-F1
#
_entry.id   AF-A0A1G9KXG6-F1
#
_cell.length_a   1.000
_cell.length_b   1.000
_cell.length_c   1.000
_cell.angle_alpha   90.00
_cell.angle_beta   90.00
_cell.angle_gamma   90.00
#
_symmetry.space_group_name_H-M   'P 1'
#
loop_
_entity.id
_entity.type
_entity.pdbx_description
1 polymer ?
#
loop_
_entity_poly.entity_id
_entity_poly.type
_entity_poly.pdbx_seq_one_letter_code
_entity_poly.pdbx_strand_id
1 'polypeptide(L)'
;MFRRPSTKASSRLRPPFASVLDLIGETPVVELKSFDTGRCRLFVKLESQNPGGSIKDRIALSMIVNAEQRGQLARGGTIIEATAGNTGLGLTFWRHEARDRVSKS
;
A
#
# COMPACT_ATOMS: atom_id res chain seq x y z
N MET A 1 29.02 -34.73 21.73
CA MET A 1 28.54 -34.48 20.36
C MET A 1 27.22 -33.72 20.46
N PHE A 2 27.26 -32.38 20.45
CA PHE A 2 26.05 -31.53 20.54
C PHE A 2 25.52 -31.23 19.14
N ARG A 3 24.38 -31.81 18.78
CA ARG A 3 23.64 -31.42 17.56
C ARG A 3 22.98 -30.07 17.80
N ARG A 4 23.38 -29.05 17.04
CA ARG A 4 22.64 -27.78 16.95
C ARG A 4 21.24 -28.06 16.36
N PRO A 5 20.15 -27.53 16.92
CA PRO A 5 18.86 -27.59 16.25
C PRO A 5 18.93 -26.74 14.98
N SER A 6 18.58 -27.33 13.83
CA SER A 6 18.40 -26.60 12.59
C SER A 6 17.16 -25.72 12.71
N THR A 7 17.35 -24.45 13.04
CA THR A 7 16.31 -23.45 12.84
C THR A 7 16.10 -23.29 11.35
N LYS A 8 15.06 -23.94 10.81
CA LYS A 8 14.51 -23.54 9.51
C LYS A 8 14.16 -22.05 9.66
N ALA A 9 14.90 -21.19 8.96
CA ALA A 9 14.57 -19.78 8.89
C ALA A 9 13.20 -19.67 8.22
N SER A 10 12.15 -19.52 9.02
CA SER A 10 10.85 -19.06 8.53
C SER A 10 11.12 -17.76 7.76
N SER A 11 10.74 -17.72 6.49
CA SER A 11 10.98 -16.56 5.64
C SER A 11 10.40 -15.32 6.33
N ARG A 12 11.24 -14.34 6.66
CA ARG A 12 10.81 -13.07 7.28
C ARG A 12 10.05 -12.17 6.30
N LEU A 13 9.89 -12.61 5.05
CA LEU A 13 9.26 -11.85 3.98
C LEU A 13 7.78 -12.23 3.90
N ARG A 14 6.95 -11.21 3.65
CA ARG A 14 5.56 -11.41 3.27
C ARG A 14 5.49 -12.15 1.93
N PRO A 15 4.39 -12.89 1.66
CA PRO A 15 4.12 -13.39 0.32
C PRO A 15 4.17 -12.24 -0.71
N PRO A 16 4.54 -12.53 -1.97
CA PRO A 16 4.54 -11.53 -3.03
C PRO A 16 3.12 -10.99 -3.26
N PHE A 17 3.02 -9.68 -3.46
CA PHE A 17 1.78 -9.01 -3.84
C PHE A 17 1.57 -9.09 -5.36
N ALA A 18 0.31 -9.12 -5.80
CA ALA A 18 -0.02 -9.25 -7.22
C ALA A 18 0.15 -7.94 -7.99
N SER A 19 -0.02 -6.80 -7.33
CA SER A 19 0.15 -5.46 -7.91
C SER A 19 0.69 -4.47 -6.89
N VAL A 20 1.27 -3.35 -7.37
CA VAL A 20 1.69 -2.24 -6.49
C VAL A 20 0.51 -1.66 -5.71
N LEU A 21 -0.71 -1.71 -6.26
CA LEU A 21 -1.91 -1.24 -5.57
C LEU A 21 -2.23 -2.07 -4.32
N ASP A 22 -1.88 -3.37 -4.31
CA ASP A 22 -2.13 -4.24 -3.16
C ASP A 22 -1.18 -3.97 -1.99
N LEU A 23 -0.13 -3.16 -2.20
CA LEU A 23 0.76 -2.66 -1.13
C LEU A 23 0.16 -1.45 -0.40
N ILE A 24 -0.83 -0.77 -0.99
CA ILE A 24 -1.42 0.43 -0.39
C ILE A 24 -2.17 0.04 0.88
N GLY A 25 -1.70 0.59 2.00
CA GLY A 25 -2.29 0.43 3.30
C GLY A 25 -1.72 -0.69 4.16
N GLU A 26 -0.87 -1.53 3.56
CA GLU A 26 -0.07 -2.59 4.19
C GLU A 26 1.18 -2.03 4.89
N THR A 27 1.02 -0.86 5.52
CA THR A 27 2.07 -0.11 6.20
C THR A 27 2.26 -0.58 7.65
N PRO A 28 3.49 -0.60 8.17
CA PRO A 28 3.73 -1.02 9.55
C PRO A 28 3.07 -0.10 10.58
N VAL A 29 2.70 -0.70 11.72
CA VAL A 29 2.41 0.02 12.96
C VAL A 29 3.58 -0.21 13.91
N VAL A 30 4.15 0.86 14.44
CA VAL A 30 5.30 0.81 15.33
C VAL A 30 4.93 1.45 16.67
N GLU A 31 5.22 0.76 17.76
CA GLU A 31 5.14 1.33 19.10
C GLU A 31 6.36 2.20 19.37
N LEU A 32 6.15 3.46 19.74
CA LEU A 32 7.22 4.38 20.11
C LEU A 32 7.47 4.27 21.62
N LYS A 33 8.67 3.79 21.98
CA LYS A 33 9.09 3.61 23.38
C LYS A 33 9.98 4.73 23.92
N SER A 34 10.49 5.59 23.03
CA SER A 34 11.46 6.63 23.36
C SER A 34 10.83 7.97 23.79
N PHE A 35 9.50 8.03 23.93
CA PHE A 35 8.76 9.22 24.33
C PHE A 35 8.07 8.98 25.66
N ASP A 36 8.09 9.98 26.55
CA ASP A 36 7.24 9.94 27.75
C ASP A 36 5.77 10.07 27.32
N THR A 37 5.02 9.03 27.63
CA THR A 37 3.59 8.89 27.27
C THR A 37 2.74 8.67 28.53
N GLY A 38 3.34 8.85 29.72
CA GLY A 38 2.68 8.57 31.00
C GLY A 38 2.21 7.12 31.08
N ARG A 39 0.90 6.92 31.25
CA ARG A 39 0.27 5.59 31.35
C ARG A 39 -0.17 5.02 30.01
N CYS A 40 -0.03 5.78 28.93
CA CYS A 40 -0.53 5.40 27.61
C CYS A 40 0.56 4.68 26.79
N ARG A 41 0.14 3.96 25.74
CA ARG A 41 1.05 3.42 24.72
C ARG A 41 0.87 4.22 23.45
N LEU A 42 1.97 4.65 22.84
CA LEU A 42 1.96 5.42 21.60
C LEU A 42 2.33 4.54 20.41
N PHE A 43 1.46 4.52 19.41
CA PHE A 43 1.67 3.79 18.16
C PHE A 43 1.62 4.75 16.98
N VAL A 44 2.47 4.51 15.99
CA VAL A 44 2.49 5.27 14.74
C VAL A 44 2.29 4.32 13.58
N LYS A 45 1.33 4.66 12.71
CA LYS A 45 1.12 4.02 11.41
C LYS A 45 2.00 4.72 10.38
N LEU A 46 2.95 3.99 9.79
CA LEU A 46 3.96 4.56 8.89
C LEU A 46 3.43 4.74 7.47
N GLU A 47 2.46 5.65 7.28
CA GLU A 47 1.80 5.92 6.01
C GLU A 47 2.71 6.51 4.93
N SER A 48 3.90 6.99 5.31
CA SER A 48 4.96 7.34 4.36
C SER A 48 5.56 6.13 3.63
N GLN A 49 5.27 4.90 4.10
CA GLN A 49 5.72 3.66 3.45
C GLN A 49 4.71 3.09 2.45
N ASN A 50 3.61 3.81 2.15
CA ASN A 50 2.84 3.47 0.96
C ASN A 50 3.69 3.75 -0.30
N PRO A 51 3.44 3.10 -1.45
CA PRO A 51 4.26 3.22 -2.66
C PRO A 51 4.46 4.66 -3.18
N GLY A 52 3.45 5.50 -3.06
CA GLY A 52 3.45 6.94 -3.40
C GLY A 52 3.94 7.84 -2.26
N GLY A 53 4.43 7.25 -1.18
CA GLY A 53 5.16 7.95 -0.11
C GLY A 53 4.27 8.69 0.88
N SER A 54 2.94 8.50 0.84
CA SER A 54 2.05 9.19 1.79
C SER A 54 0.69 8.51 1.97
N ILE A 55 -0.07 9.02 2.94
CA ILE A 55 -1.47 8.62 3.21
C ILE A 55 -2.40 8.82 2.01
N LYS A 56 -2.04 9.70 1.05
CA LYS A 56 -2.90 10.02 -0.10
C LYS A 56 -3.13 8.83 -1.04
N ASP A 57 -2.24 7.85 -1.03
CA ASP A 57 -2.39 6.61 -1.81
C ASP A 57 -3.69 5.86 -1.48
N ARG A 58 -4.11 5.88 -0.20
CA ARG A 58 -5.36 5.23 0.22
C ARG A 58 -6.58 5.88 -0.42
N ILE A 59 -6.58 7.21 -0.49
CA ILE A 59 -7.68 7.98 -1.07
C ILE A 59 -7.68 7.80 -2.59
N ALA A 60 -6.50 7.88 -3.23
CA ALA A 60 -6.33 7.62 -4.65
C ALA A 60 -6.90 6.25 -5.04
N LEU A 61 -6.52 5.18 -4.32
CA LEU A 61 -7.05 3.84 -4.54
C LEU A 61 -8.57 3.77 -4.37
N SER A 62 -9.10 4.39 -3.31
CA SER A 62 -10.55 4.40 -3.05
C SER A 62 -11.34 5.11 -4.14
N MET A 63 -10.83 6.24 -4.65
CA MET A 63 -11.44 7.00 -5.74
C MET A 63 -11.47 6.19 -7.03
N ILE A 64 -10.36 5.54 -7.37
CA ILE A 64 -10.26 4.67 -8.55
C ILE A 64 -11.24 3.51 -8.46
N VAL A 65 -11.21 2.74 -7.37
CA VAL A 65 -12.08 1.57 -7.18
C VAL A 65 -13.55 1.98 -7.27
N ASN A 66 -13.90 3.13 -6.69
CA ASN A 66 -15.25 3.66 -6.78
C ASN A 66 -15.64 4.07 -8.21
N ALA A 67 -14.75 4.72 -8.94
CA ALA A 67 -14.97 5.13 -10.32
C ALA A 67 -15.10 3.92 -11.27
N GLU A 68 -14.31 2.86 -11.06
CA GLU A 68 -14.42 1.59 -11.78
C GLU A 68 -15.76 0.90 -11.49
N GLN A 69 -16.16 0.80 -10.22
CA GLN A 69 -17.44 0.21 -9.81
C GLN A 69 -18.65 0.96 -10.38
N ARG A 70 -18.53 2.27 -10.57
CA ARG A 70 -19.56 3.13 -11.18
C ARG A 70 -19.52 3.14 -12.71
N GLY A 71 -18.56 2.44 -13.33
CA GLY A 71 -18.35 2.46 -14.78
C GLY A 71 -17.88 3.83 -15.31
N GLN A 72 -17.45 4.74 -14.44
CA GLN A 72 -16.97 6.08 -14.79
C GLN A 72 -15.51 6.06 -15.27
N LEU A 73 -14.77 5.01 -14.91
CA LEU A 73 -13.39 4.81 -15.31
C LEU A 73 -13.26 3.49 -16.06
N ALA A 74 -12.97 3.58 -17.37
CA ALA A 74 -12.72 2.44 -18.22
C ALA A 74 -11.22 2.16 -18.37
N ARG A 75 -10.87 0.95 -18.83
CA ARG A 75 -9.48 0.59 -19.16
C ARG A 75 -8.90 1.57 -20.18
N GLY A 76 -7.74 2.13 -19.87
CA GLY A 76 -7.10 3.15 -20.70
C GLY A 76 -7.71 4.55 -20.57
N GLY A 77 -8.68 4.73 -19.66
CA GLY A 77 -9.22 6.04 -19.31
C GLY A 77 -8.15 6.96 -18.73
N THR A 78 -8.32 8.26 -18.96
CA THR A 78 -7.42 9.29 -18.44
C THR A 78 -8.01 9.88 -17.17
N ILE A 79 -7.22 9.85 -16.09
CA ILE A 79 -7.54 10.57 -14.86
C ILE A 79 -6.83 11.91 -14.92
N ILE A 80 -7.57 13.00 -14.71
CA ILE A 80 -7.02 14.34 -14.58
C ILE A 80 -7.17 14.74 -13.12
N GLU A 81 -6.05 14.99 -12.46
CA GLU A 81 -6.04 15.49 -11.09
C GLU A 81 -5.40 16.88 -11.05
N ALA A 82 -6.13 17.85 -10.51
CA ALA A 82 -5.67 19.23 -10.40
C ALA A 82 -4.91 19.48 -9.09
N THR A 83 -3.92 18.63 -8.76
CA THR A 83 -3.08 18.84 -7.58
C THR A 83 -1.59 18.66 -7.90
N ALA A 84 -0.75 19.47 -7.26
CA ALA A 84 0.70 19.30 -7.26
C ALA A 84 1.17 18.34 -6.14
N GLY A 85 0.26 17.53 -5.57
CA GLY A 85 0.47 16.77 -4.34
C GLY A 85 0.62 15.26 -4.56
N ASN A 86 0.92 14.55 -3.48
CA ASN A 86 1.19 13.09 -3.50
C ASN A 86 0.00 12.22 -3.95
N THR A 87 -1.21 12.78 -4.04
CA THR A 87 -2.37 12.08 -4.60
C THR A 87 -2.15 11.68 -6.06
N GLY A 88 -1.49 12.54 -6.86
CA GLY A 88 -1.22 12.25 -8.26
C GLY A 88 -0.23 11.11 -8.45
N LEU A 89 0.72 10.97 -7.52
CA LEU A 89 1.62 9.82 -7.47
C LEU A 89 0.86 8.54 -7.14
N GLY A 90 -0.03 8.57 -6.14
CA GLY A 90 -0.91 7.46 -5.81
C GLY A 90 -1.77 6.98 -6.99
N LEU A 91 -2.30 7.91 -7.80
CA LEU A 91 -3.09 7.60 -9.00
C LEU A 91 -2.24 7.04 -10.16
N THR A 92 -0.95 7.40 -10.23
CA THR A 92 -0.06 6.97 -11.32
C THR A 92 0.11 5.45 -11.36
N PHE A 93 0.15 4.79 -10.18
CA PHE A 93 0.29 3.33 -10.10
C PHE A 93 -0.87 2.59 -10.77
N TRP A 94 -2.08 3.15 -10.77
CA TRP A 94 -3.22 2.51 -11.41
C TRP A 94 -3.07 2.39 -12.92
N ARG A 95 -2.54 3.42 -13.60
CA ARG A 95 -2.40 3.39 -15.05
C ARG A 95 -1.51 2.25 -15.52
N HIS A 96 -0.47 1.93 -14.75
CA HIS A 96 0.45 0.85 -15.10
C HIS A 96 -0.21 -0.53 -14.86
N GLU A 97 -0.97 -0.67 -13.78
CA GLU A 97 -1.58 -1.95 -13.34
C GLU A 97 -2.92 -2.28 -14.04
N ALA A 98 -3.65 -1.26 -14.51
CA ALA A 98 -4.88 -1.44 -15.30
C ALA A 98 -4.62 -2.15 -16.64
N ARG A 99 -3.35 -2.24 -17.08
CA ARG A 99 -2.94 -3.07 -18.22
C ARG A 99 -3.01 -4.57 -17.93
N ASP A 100 -2.82 -4.99 -16.68
CA ASP A 100 -2.65 -6.40 -16.31
C ASP A 100 -3.87 -7.01 -15.61
N ARG A 101 -4.81 -6.20 -15.10
CA ARG A 101 -6.05 -6.68 -14.44
C ARG A 101 -7.09 -7.31 -15.39
N VAL A 102 -6.78 -7.49 -16.68
CA VAL A 102 -7.61 -8.25 -17.64
C VAL A 102 -6.93 -9.59 -17.95
N SER A 103 -7.00 -10.51 -16.99
CA SER A 103 -7.06 -11.94 -17.30
C SER A 103 -7.88 -12.61 -16.20
N LYS A 104 -9.14 -12.89 -16.50
CA LYS A 104 -10.02 -13.92 -15.92
C LYS A 104 -11.36 -13.78 -16.63
N SER A 105 -11.39 -14.34 -17.84
CA SER A 105 -12.59 -14.91 -18.46
C SER A 105 -12.94 -16.22 -17.75
#